data_AF-A0A260SWW0-F1
#
_entry.id   AF-A0A260SWW0-F1
#
_cell.length_a   1.000
_cell.length_b   1.000
_cell.length_c   1.000
_cell.angle_alpha   90.00
_cell.angle_beta   90.00
_cell.angle_gamma   90.00
#
_symmetry.space_group_name_H-M   'P 1'
#
loop_
_entity.id
_entity.type
_entity.pdbx_description
1 polymer ?
#
loop_
_entity_poly.entity_id
_entity_poly.type
_entity_poly.pdbx_seq_one_letter_code
_entity_poly.pdbx_strand_id
1 'polypeptide(L)'
;MHRLLFEHRECVLTGSWTPEHGVEVASSTLPAPWLTALGRLGHDLHVRQYGPRIEHIDWAAMYDPDGGAVWLESAVTVEGRNPDGLGGNGTGAQVDDDVERVLVSMADLVQLQVANAHTAWPWGDEGGVMGPHLVDDVAVWIDRTGRATPIGDLTERR
;
A
#
# COMPACT_ATOMS: atom_id res chain seq x y z
N MET A 1 29.81 -6.40 -3.33
CA MET A 1 28.60 -5.56 -3.23
C MET A 1 27.47 -6.39 -3.82
N HIS A 2 26.59 -6.91 -2.97
CA HIS A 2 25.65 -8.00 -3.27
C HIS A 2 24.64 -7.62 -4.36
N ARG A 3 24.84 -8.19 -5.55
CA ARG A 3 23.87 -8.31 -6.64
C ARG A 3 23.80 -9.83 -6.83
N LEU A 4 22.64 -10.47 -6.60
CA LEU A 4 22.27 -11.89 -6.90
C LEU A 4 21.34 -12.52 -5.82
N LEU A 5 20.21 -11.90 -5.47
CA LEU A 5 19.12 -12.58 -4.73
C LEU A 5 17.70 -12.24 -5.24
N PHE A 6 17.57 -11.56 -6.39
CA PHE A 6 16.26 -11.08 -6.88
C PHE A 6 15.80 -11.75 -8.18
N GLU A 7 16.51 -12.78 -8.68
CA GLU A 7 16.23 -13.35 -10.01
C GLU A 7 15.03 -14.33 -10.05
N HIS A 8 14.37 -14.62 -8.92
CA HIS A 8 13.30 -15.63 -8.85
C HIS A 8 11.95 -15.13 -8.35
N ARG A 9 11.73 -13.81 -8.25
CA ARG A 9 10.42 -13.32 -7.80
C ARG A 9 9.38 -13.49 -8.91
N GLU A 10 8.31 -14.21 -8.58
CA GLU A 10 7.17 -14.41 -9.49
C GLU A 10 6.15 -13.28 -9.29
N CYS A 11 5.66 -12.69 -10.39
CA CYS A 11 4.57 -11.74 -10.32
C CYS A 11 3.24 -12.49 -10.17
N VAL A 12 2.59 -12.33 -9.02
CA VAL A 12 1.39 -13.08 -8.61
C VAL A 12 0.13 -12.20 -8.51
N LEU A 13 0.28 -10.88 -8.65
CA LEU A 13 -0.84 -9.95 -8.83
C LEU A 13 -0.37 -8.75 -9.64
N THR A 14 -1.24 -8.28 -10.54
CA THR A 14 -1.13 -6.97 -11.16
C THR A 14 -2.45 -6.23 -11.04
N GLY A 15 -2.37 -4.92 -10.86
CA GLY A 15 -3.55 -4.08 -10.77
C GLY A 15 -3.19 -2.61 -10.82
N SER A 16 -4.22 -1.79 -10.77
CA SER A 16 -4.09 -0.34 -10.75
C SER A 16 -5.09 0.29 -9.80
N TRP A 17 -4.86 1.55 -9.48
CA TRP A 17 -5.80 2.38 -8.77
C TRP A 17 -5.84 3.78 -9.36
N THR A 18 -7.05 4.34 -9.51
CA THR A 18 -7.23 5.78 -9.77
C THR A 18 -8.32 6.37 -8.86
N PRO A 19 -8.33 7.70 -8.66
CA PRO A 19 -9.39 8.37 -7.91
C PRO A 19 -10.82 8.13 -8.42
N GLU A 20 -10.98 7.76 -9.69
CA GLU A 20 -12.28 7.61 -10.36
C GLU A 20 -12.78 6.18 -10.36
N HIS A 21 -11.89 5.20 -10.51
CA HIS A 21 -12.25 3.79 -10.66
C HIS A 21 -11.97 2.97 -9.39
N GLY A 22 -11.24 3.52 -8.43
CA GLY A 22 -10.77 2.76 -7.28
C GLY A 22 -9.79 1.67 -7.72
N VAL A 23 -9.81 0.53 -7.02
CA VAL A 23 -8.93 -0.62 -7.31
C VAL A 23 -9.46 -1.43 -8.48
N GLU A 24 -8.59 -1.64 -9.48
CA GLU A 24 -8.84 -2.53 -10.61
C GLU A 24 -7.75 -3.60 -10.66
N VAL A 25 -8.13 -4.87 -10.44
CA VAL A 25 -7.18 -5.99 -10.47
C VAL A 25 -7.18 -6.59 -11.87
N ALA A 26 -6.04 -6.52 -12.55
CA ALA A 26 -5.87 -7.07 -13.90
C ALA A 26 -5.61 -8.58 -13.87
N SER A 27 -4.82 -9.06 -12.90
CA SER A 27 -4.57 -10.48 -12.69
C SER A 27 -4.22 -10.77 -11.24
N SER A 28 -4.60 -11.94 -10.73
CA SER A 28 -4.12 -12.40 -9.43
C SER A 28 -4.21 -13.92 -9.30
N THR A 29 -3.17 -14.51 -8.71
CA THR A 29 -3.16 -15.90 -8.22
C THR A 29 -3.17 -15.96 -6.68
N LEU A 30 -3.22 -14.80 -6.03
CA LEU A 30 -3.19 -14.68 -4.57
C LEU A 30 -4.54 -15.05 -3.93
N PRO A 31 -4.52 -15.50 -2.66
CA PRO A 31 -5.74 -15.76 -1.90
C PRO A 31 -6.62 -14.51 -1.73
N ALA A 32 -7.93 -14.73 -1.50
CA ALA A 32 -8.92 -13.66 -1.34
C ALA A 32 -8.54 -12.55 -0.31
N PRO A 33 -7.87 -12.84 0.82
CA PRO A 33 -7.42 -11.81 1.75
C PRO A 33 -6.62 -10.67 1.11
N TRP A 34 -5.80 -10.96 0.11
CA TRP A 34 -5.00 -9.97 -0.61
C TRP A 34 -5.87 -8.97 -1.37
N LEU A 35 -6.92 -9.45 -2.02
CA LEU A 35 -7.84 -8.59 -2.78
C LEU A 35 -8.71 -7.75 -1.84
N THR A 36 -9.13 -8.32 -0.71
CA THR A 36 -9.86 -7.57 0.33
C THR A 36 -8.99 -6.49 0.96
N ALA A 37 -7.74 -6.80 1.30
CA ALA A 37 -6.78 -5.83 1.81
C ALA A 37 -6.55 -4.70 0.80
N LEU A 38 -6.27 -5.03 -0.46
CA LEU A 38 -6.04 -4.03 -1.51
C LEU A 38 -7.24 -3.09 -1.69
N GLY A 39 -8.46 -3.65 -1.68
CA GLY A 39 -9.69 -2.85 -1.74
C GLY A 39 -9.86 -1.88 -0.56
N ARG A 40 -9.57 -2.34 0.67
CA ARG A 40 -9.60 -1.49 1.87
C ARG A 40 -8.54 -0.38 1.79
N LEU A 41 -7.32 -0.71 1.38
CA LEU A 41 -6.26 0.28 1.19
C LEU A 41 -6.66 1.32 0.15
N GLY A 42 -7.22 0.86 -0.97
CA GLY A 42 -7.67 1.71 -2.07
C GLY A 42 -8.71 2.74 -1.68
N HIS A 43 -9.61 2.41 -0.75
CA HIS A 43 -10.58 3.36 -0.23
C HIS A 43 -9.92 4.58 0.42
N ASP A 44 -8.85 4.36 1.17
CA ASP A 44 -8.17 5.42 1.92
C ASP A 44 -7.25 6.28 1.04
N LEU A 45 -6.81 5.77 -0.11
CA LEU A 45 -5.95 6.50 -1.05
C LEU A 45 -6.59 7.79 -1.58
N HIS A 46 -7.93 7.88 -1.59
CA HIS A 46 -8.64 9.07 -2.08
C HIS A 46 -8.52 10.29 -1.16
N VAL A 47 -8.19 10.08 0.12
CA VAL A 47 -8.36 11.10 1.15
C VAL A 47 -7.05 11.40 1.89
N ARG A 48 -7.04 12.53 2.60
CA ARG A 48 -5.97 12.88 3.56
C ARG A 48 -4.56 12.89 2.95
N GLN A 49 -4.43 13.32 1.70
CA GLN A 49 -3.13 13.54 1.08
C GLN A 49 -2.61 14.94 1.44
N TYR A 50 -1.32 15.06 1.72
CA TYR A 50 -0.63 16.34 1.90
C TYR A 50 0.52 16.45 0.89
N GLY A 51 0.36 17.35 -0.08
CA GLY A 51 1.26 17.46 -1.23
C GLY A 51 0.50 17.37 -2.56
N PRO A 52 1.19 17.05 -3.67
CA PRO A 52 0.56 16.72 -4.94
C PRO A 52 -0.48 15.61 -4.80
N ARG A 53 -1.52 15.64 -5.64
CA ARG A 53 -2.55 14.59 -5.60
C ARG A 53 -2.07 13.32 -6.29
N ILE A 54 -2.35 12.15 -5.73
CA ILE A 54 -2.15 10.87 -6.42
C ILE A 54 -3.18 10.76 -7.54
N GLU A 55 -2.70 10.60 -8.77
CA GLU A 55 -3.53 10.45 -9.97
C GLU A 55 -3.72 8.99 -10.35
N HIS A 56 -2.68 8.18 -10.16
CA HIS A 56 -2.65 6.79 -10.59
C HIS A 56 -1.62 6.00 -9.78
N ILE A 57 -1.92 4.74 -9.49
CA ILE A 57 -0.93 3.79 -8.98
C ILE A 57 -1.02 2.50 -9.81
N ASP A 58 0.12 2.01 -10.30
CA ASP A 58 0.25 0.64 -10.79
C ASP A 58 0.85 -0.25 -9.70
N TRP A 59 0.33 -1.47 -9.61
CA TRP A 59 0.76 -2.46 -8.65
C TRP A 59 1.27 -3.73 -9.31
N ALA A 60 2.33 -4.28 -8.73
CA ALA A 60 2.80 -5.63 -8.99
C ALA A 60 3.13 -6.32 -7.66
N ALA A 61 2.49 -7.44 -7.35
CA ALA A 61 2.85 -8.24 -6.18
C ALA A 61 3.87 -9.31 -6.57
N MET A 62 5.02 -9.27 -5.90
CA MET A 62 6.17 -10.12 -6.19
C MET A 62 6.35 -11.16 -5.08
N TYR A 63 6.14 -12.43 -5.42
CA TYR A 63 6.31 -13.58 -4.52
C TYR A 63 7.77 -14.03 -4.46
N ASP A 64 8.29 -14.19 -3.26
CA ASP A 64 9.59 -14.81 -3.00
C ASP A 64 9.41 -16.30 -2.64
N PRO A 65 9.79 -17.23 -3.52
CA PRO A 65 9.62 -18.66 -3.28
C PRO A 65 10.51 -19.19 -2.14
N ASP A 66 11.59 -18.50 -1.79
CA ASP A 66 12.51 -18.94 -0.75
C ASP A 66 11.98 -18.57 0.66
N GLY A 67 11.28 -17.43 0.76
CA GLY A 67 10.79 -16.87 2.01
C GLY A 67 9.28 -16.98 2.24
N GLY A 68 8.51 -17.38 1.23
CA GLY A 68 7.04 -17.48 1.30
C GLY A 68 6.31 -16.13 1.34
N ALA A 69 7.05 -15.02 1.26
CA ALA A 69 6.53 -13.67 1.40
C ALA A 69 6.23 -13.03 0.04
N VAL A 70 5.30 -12.06 0.06
CA VAL A 70 4.87 -11.29 -1.10
C VAL A 70 5.04 -9.81 -0.80
N TRP A 71 5.63 -9.07 -1.74
CA TRP A 71 5.79 -7.62 -1.66
C TRP A 71 4.90 -6.95 -2.70
N LEU A 72 4.09 -5.98 -2.28
CA LEU A 72 3.33 -5.12 -3.19
C LEU A 72 4.23 -3.98 -3.66
N GLU A 73 4.80 -4.11 -4.86
CA GLU A 73 5.52 -3.03 -5.52
C GLU A 73 4.51 -2.05 -6.14
N SER A 74 4.78 -0.76 -6.02
CA SER A 74 3.92 0.32 -6.48
C SER A 74 4.69 1.31 -7.34
N ALA A 75 4.10 1.73 -8.45
CA ALA A 75 4.55 2.87 -9.24
C ALA A 75 3.51 3.98 -9.07
N VAL A 76 3.88 5.06 -8.38
CA VAL A 76 2.94 6.11 -7.98
C VAL A 76 3.10 7.31 -8.90
N THR A 77 2.01 7.71 -9.55
CA THR A 77 1.91 8.94 -10.34
C THR A 77 1.14 9.99 -9.55
N VAL A 78 1.73 11.18 -9.45
CA VAL A 78 1.11 12.33 -8.77
C VAL A 78 1.04 13.52 -9.71
N GLU A 79 0.16 14.48 -9.39
CA GLU A 79 -0.08 15.68 -10.18
C GLU A 79 1.21 16.38 -10.61
N GLY A 80 1.33 16.57 -11.94
CA GLY A 80 2.44 17.28 -12.56
C GLY A 80 3.77 16.50 -12.58
N ARG A 81 3.75 15.18 -12.32
CA ARG A 81 4.94 14.32 -12.33
C ARG A 81 4.70 13.02 -13.09
N ASN A 82 5.77 12.49 -13.66
CA ASN A 82 5.77 11.14 -14.23
C ASN A 82 5.88 10.11 -13.09
N PRO A 83 5.40 8.88 -13.29
CA PRO A 83 5.61 7.81 -12.33
C PRO A 83 7.10 7.54 -12.13
N ASP A 84 7.49 7.39 -10.86
CA ASP A 84 8.68 6.63 -10.53
C ASP A 84 8.33 5.14 -10.68
N GLY A 85 9.23 4.36 -11.29
CA GLY A 85 8.98 2.95 -11.60
C GLY A 85 8.64 2.11 -10.37
N LEU A 86 8.22 0.86 -10.59
CA LEU A 86 7.80 -0.06 -9.51
C LEU A 86 8.85 -0.15 -8.40
N GLY A 87 8.44 0.19 -7.18
CA GLY A 87 9.25 0.11 -5.98
C GLY A 87 8.46 -0.42 -4.80
N GLY A 88 9.16 -1.06 -3.86
CA GLY A 88 8.57 -1.60 -2.64
C GLY A 88 9.68 -2.07 -1.72
N ASN A 89 10.12 -1.21 -0.81
CA ASN A 89 11.11 -1.58 0.21
C ASN A 89 10.40 -1.60 1.56
N GLY A 90 10.48 -2.71 2.27
CA GLY A 90 9.72 -2.92 3.50
C GLY A 90 9.50 -4.40 3.75
N THR A 91 8.60 -4.72 4.66
CA THR A 91 8.30 -6.11 5.05
C THR A 91 7.10 -6.62 4.27
N GLY A 92 7.31 -7.65 3.44
CA GLY A 92 6.23 -8.36 2.77
C GLY A 92 5.44 -9.25 3.74
N ALA A 93 4.19 -9.57 3.39
CA ALA A 93 3.34 -10.49 4.14
C ALA A 93 3.48 -11.92 3.60
N GLN A 94 3.18 -12.93 4.42
CA GLN A 94 3.12 -14.31 3.95
C GLN A 94 1.91 -14.51 3.03
N VAL A 95 2.01 -15.43 2.07
CA VAL A 95 0.93 -15.71 1.11
C VAL A 95 -0.40 -16.06 1.82
N ASP A 96 -0.32 -16.78 2.94
CA ASP A 96 -1.45 -17.29 3.72
C ASP A 96 -1.84 -16.43 4.94
N ASP A 97 -1.24 -15.24 5.08
CA ASP A 97 -1.63 -14.28 6.11
C ASP A 97 -3.10 -13.84 5.95
N ASP A 98 -3.72 -13.49 7.08
CA ASP A 98 -5.06 -12.92 7.11
C ASP A 98 -5.10 -11.49 6.51
N VAL A 99 -6.32 -11.00 6.30
CA VAL A 99 -6.57 -9.67 5.69
C VAL A 99 -5.85 -8.56 6.43
N GLU A 100 -5.82 -8.59 7.76
CA GLU A 100 -5.33 -7.47 8.58
C GLU A 100 -3.80 -7.40 8.54
N ARG A 101 -3.12 -8.56 8.58
CA ARG A 101 -1.66 -8.64 8.39
C ARG A 101 -1.23 -8.22 7.00
N VAL A 102 -1.92 -8.73 5.97
CA VAL A 102 -1.66 -8.33 4.58
C VAL A 102 -1.88 -6.83 4.40
N LEU A 103 -2.94 -6.28 4.98
CA LEU A 103 -3.27 -4.86 4.87
C LEU A 103 -2.23 -3.94 5.51
N VAL A 104 -1.73 -4.28 6.70
CA VAL A 104 -0.64 -3.52 7.33
C VAL A 104 0.63 -3.53 6.47
N SER A 105 1.00 -4.69 5.92
CA SER A 105 2.16 -4.80 5.02
C SER A 105 1.98 -3.97 3.73
N MET A 106 0.82 -4.08 3.06
CA MET A 106 0.52 -3.28 1.87
C MET A 106 0.55 -1.78 2.17
N ALA A 107 -0.05 -1.37 3.29
CA ALA A 107 -0.11 0.02 3.71
C ALA A 107 1.28 0.62 3.92
N ASP A 108 2.18 -0.10 4.58
CA ASP A 108 3.58 0.33 4.80
C ASP A 108 4.32 0.49 3.46
N LEU A 109 4.24 -0.51 2.58
CA LEU A 109 4.91 -0.51 1.28
C LEU A 109 4.40 0.60 0.36
N VAL A 110 3.09 0.79 0.28
CA VAL A 110 2.46 1.85 -0.55
C VAL A 110 2.78 3.22 0.03
N GLN A 111 2.70 3.41 1.35
CA GLN A 111 3.04 4.67 2.00
C GLN A 111 4.47 5.10 1.68
N LEU A 112 5.42 4.18 1.65
CA LEU A 112 6.80 4.49 1.27
C LEU A 112 6.89 5.01 -0.17
N GLN A 113 6.19 4.40 -1.13
CA GLN A 113 6.22 4.86 -2.52
C GLN A 113 5.49 6.18 -2.73
N VAL A 114 4.40 6.41 -2.01
CA VAL A 114 3.70 7.70 -2.02
C VAL A 114 4.62 8.81 -1.47
N ALA A 115 5.37 8.52 -0.41
CA ALA A 115 6.39 9.43 0.12
C ALA A 115 7.53 9.70 -0.88
N ASN A 116 8.00 8.67 -1.60
CA ASN A 116 9.00 8.82 -2.66
C ASN A 116 8.47 9.71 -3.80
N ALA A 117 7.18 9.61 -4.13
CA ALA A 117 6.50 10.49 -5.08
C ALA A 117 6.20 11.91 -4.51
N HIS A 118 6.80 12.26 -3.36
CA HIS A 118 6.68 13.57 -2.69
C HIS A 118 5.29 13.92 -2.16
N THR A 119 4.48 12.91 -1.87
CA THR A 119 3.18 13.08 -1.23
C THR A 119 3.20 12.42 0.14
N ALA A 120 2.68 13.10 1.15
CA ALA A 120 2.54 12.52 2.49
C ALA A 120 1.12 11.96 2.64
N TRP A 121 0.99 10.66 2.94
CA TRP A 121 -0.30 9.99 3.06
C TRP A 121 -0.23 8.74 3.96
N PRO A 122 -1.29 8.44 4.74
CA PRO A 122 -2.38 9.37 5.07
C PRO A 122 -1.89 10.42 6.07
N TRP A 123 -2.41 11.63 5.95
CA TRP A 123 -2.06 12.76 6.82
C TRP A 123 -3.08 12.90 7.97
N GLY A 124 -2.58 12.98 9.20
CA GLY A 124 -3.43 13.13 10.38
C GLY A 124 -4.10 14.50 10.48
N ASP A 125 -5.23 14.56 11.21
CA ASP A 125 -5.97 15.81 11.47
C ASP A 125 -5.09 16.85 12.17
N GLU A 126 -4.27 16.39 13.11
CA GLU A 126 -3.30 17.19 13.84
C GLU A 126 -1.96 17.39 13.09
N GLY A 127 -1.85 16.85 11.88
CA GLY A 127 -0.65 16.85 11.07
C GLY A 127 0.32 15.71 11.35
N GLY A 128 1.20 15.46 10.38
CA GLY A 128 2.09 14.30 10.35
C GLY A 128 1.47 13.12 9.59
N VAL A 129 2.33 12.25 9.07
CA VAL A 129 1.93 10.99 8.44
C VAL A 129 1.42 10.03 9.52
N MET A 130 0.32 9.36 9.26
CA MET A 130 -0.21 8.28 10.09
C MET A 130 0.49 6.97 9.73
N GLY A 131 0.89 6.18 10.73
CA GLY A 131 1.54 4.89 10.51
C GLY A 131 0.54 3.74 10.45
N PRO A 132 0.74 2.70 9.62
CA PRO A 132 -0.05 1.49 9.65
C PRO A 132 0.39 0.58 10.81
N HIS A 133 -0.56 0.05 11.57
CA HIS A 133 -0.31 -0.83 12.71
C HIS A 133 -1.38 -1.91 12.83
N LEU A 134 -1.01 -3.03 13.46
CA LEU A 134 -1.97 -4.04 13.90
C LEU A 134 -2.24 -3.83 15.40
N VAL A 135 -3.48 -3.49 15.74
CA VAL A 135 -3.93 -3.27 17.13
C VAL A 135 -5.15 -4.14 17.39
N ASP A 136 -5.08 -5.00 18.40
CA ASP A 136 -6.14 -5.96 18.74
C ASP A 136 -6.64 -6.76 17.52
N ASP A 137 -5.68 -7.23 16.71
CA ASP A 137 -5.89 -7.95 15.45
C ASP A 137 -6.66 -7.16 14.37
N VAL A 138 -6.68 -5.82 14.44
CA VAL A 138 -7.27 -4.94 13.40
C VAL A 138 -6.19 -4.03 12.82
N ALA A 139 -6.13 -3.95 11.49
CA ALA A 139 -5.27 -3.01 10.79
C ALA A 139 -5.82 -1.59 10.94
N VAL A 140 -5.02 -0.70 11.53
CA VAL A 140 -5.37 0.69 11.82
C VAL A 140 -4.28 1.65 11.36
N TRP A 141 -4.68 2.86 10.99
CA TRP A 141 -3.82 4.03 10.95
C TRP A 141 -3.72 4.66 12.34
N ILE A 142 -2.51 4.91 12.82
CA ILE A 142 -2.26 5.63 14.07
C ILE A 142 -1.66 6.99 13.76
N ASP A 143 -2.30 8.06 14.22
CA ASP A 143 -1.74 9.42 14.11
C ASP A 143 -0.77 9.76 15.25
N ARG A 144 -0.14 10.94 15.17
CA ARG A 144 0.81 11.41 16.18
C ARG A 144 0.24 11.54 17.60
N THR A 145 -1.08 11.57 17.75
CA THR A 145 -1.77 11.65 19.06
C THR A 145 -2.06 10.27 19.64
N GLY A 146 -1.80 9.21 18.88
CA GLY A 146 -2.13 7.83 19.23
C GLY A 146 -3.56 7.44 18.86
N ARG A 147 -4.29 8.27 18.11
CA ARG A 147 -5.64 7.93 17.67
C ARG A 147 -5.58 6.89 16.56
N ALA A 148 -6.23 5.76 16.80
CA ALA A 148 -6.38 4.68 15.83
C ALA A 148 -7.64 4.87 14.98
N THR A 149 -7.53 4.66 13.67
CA THR A 149 -8.67 4.58 12.74
C THR A 149 -8.47 3.34 11.87
N PRO A 150 -9.46 2.44 11.72
CA PRO A 150 -9.31 1.27 10.84
C PRO A 150 -8.89 1.67 9.43
N ILE A 151 -7.98 0.88 8.83
CA ILE A 151 -7.61 1.06 7.43
C ILE A 151 -8.82 0.66 6.56
N GLY A 152 -9.18 1.53 5.63
CA GLY A 152 -10.41 1.45 4.83
C GLY A 152 -11.56 2.31 5.35
N ASP A 153 -11.40 2.96 6.50
CA ASP A 153 -12.43 3.83 7.11
C ASP A 153 -12.01 5.31 7.17
N LEU A 154 -10.90 5.70 6.51
CA LEU A 154 -10.51 7.11 6.49
C LEU A 154 -11.52 7.93 5.70
N THR A 155 -11.83 9.12 6.23
CA THR A 155 -12.66 10.13 5.59
C THR A 155 -11.85 11.38 5.29
N GLU A 156 -12.41 12.34 4.56
CA GLU A 156 -11.82 13.67 4.42
C GLU A 156 -11.47 14.31 5.77
N ARG A 157 -10.48 15.21 5.75
CA ARG A 157 -10.04 15.93 6.95
C ARG A 157 -11.15 16.86 7.44
N ARG A 158 -11.31 16.95 8.75
CA ARG A 158 -12.24 17.88 9.39
C ARG A 158 -11.71 19.31 9.44
#